data_AF-A0A4Y2RF03-F1
#
_entry.id   AF-A0A4Y2RF03-F1
#
_cell.length_a   1.000
_cell.length_b   1.000
_cell.length_c   1.000
_cell.angle_alpha   90.00
_cell.angle_beta   90.00
_cell.angle_gamma   90.00
#
_symmetry.space_group_name_H-M   'P 1'
#
loop_
_entity.id
_entity.type
_entity.pdbx_description
1 polymer ?
#
loop_
_entity_poly.entity_id
_entity_poly.type
_entity_poly.pdbx_seq_one_letter_code
_entity_poly.pdbx_strand_id
1 'polypeptide(L)' 'MDSSRSAQRAVILFLHAEGKHASQIYRRMKEVYGEQCLARCTIFRWCESYEAERLNIKDLPRPGQAHDVTNSATISAVD' A
#
# COMPACT_ATOMS: atom_id res chain seq x y z
N MET A 1 0.97 -7.42 22.43
CA MET A 1 0.55 -6.75 21.18
C MET A 1 0.45 -7.81 20.10
N ASP A 2 -0.53 -7.74 19.18
CA ASP A 2 -0.56 -8.66 18.04
C ASP A 2 0.66 -8.37 17.14
N SER A 3 1.57 -9.35 17.06
CA SER A 3 2.81 -9.27 16.27
C SER A 3 2.62 -9.71 14.82
N SER A 4 1.39 -10.02 14.40
CA SER A 4 1.08 -10.37 13.01
C SER A 4 1.60 -9.32 12.03
N ARG A 5 1.96 -9.76 10.81
CA ARG A 5 2.44 -8.85 9.74
C ARG A 5 1.40 -7.77 9.40
N SER A 6 0.11 -8.11 9.46
CA SER A 6 -0.97 -7.17 9.21
C SER A 6 -1.08 -6.11 10.31
N ALA A 7 -0.98 -6.50 11.58
CA ALA A 7 -0.96 -5.55 12.69
C ALA A 7 0.24 -4.60 12.61
N GLN A 8 1.43 -5.12 12.34
CA GLN A 8 2.63 -4.30 12.16
C GLN A 8 2.49 -3.30 11.00
N ARG A 9 1.89 -3.71 9.88
CA ARG A 9 1.59 -2.81 8.75
C ARG A 9 0.59 -1.73 9.11
N ALA A 10 -0.46 -2.06 9.86
CA ALA A 10 -1.44 -1.07 10.32
C ALA A 10 -0.78 0.00 11.20
N VAL A 11 0.15 -0.39 12.09
CA VAL A 11 0.91 0.55 12.92
C VAL A 11 1.84 1.42 12.08
N ILE A 12 2.53 0.84 11.09
CA ILE A 12 3.36 1.62 10.14
C ILE A 12 2.51 2.67 9.42
N LEU A 13 1.34 2.29 8.90
CA LEU A 13 0.42 3.19 8.21
C LEU A 13 -0.08 4.31 9.13
N PHE A 14 -0.46 3.98 10.36
CA PHE A 14 -0.89 4.95 11.36
C PHE A 14 0.21 6.00 11.64
N LEU A 15 1.43 5.54 11.94
CA LEU A 15 2.56 6.43 12.23
C LEU A 15 2.96 7.27 11.00
N HIS A 16 2.84 6.70 9.80
CA HIS A 16 3.09 7.41 8.56
C HIS A 16 2.04 8.50 8.31
N ALA A 17 0.75 8.22 8.57
CA ALA A 17 -0.33 9.21 8.49
C ALA A 17 -0.19 10.34 9.52
N GLU A 18 0.44 10.08 10.67
CA GLU A 18 0.86 11.12 11.63
C GLU A 18 2.03 12.00 11.12
N GLY A 19 2.57 11.74 9.92
CA GLY A 19 3.67 12.49 9.33
C GLY A 19 5.05 12.12 9.86
N LYS A 20 5.20 10.95 10.50
CA LYS A 20 6.50 10.50 11.01
C LYS A 20 7.39 10.00 9.86
N HIS A 21 8.67 10.38 9.91
CA HIS A 21 9.65 9.84 8.97
C HIS A 21 9.90 8.34 9.20
N ALA A 22 10.28 7.61 8.15
CA ALA A 22 10.58 6.17 8.19
C ALA A 22 11.58 5.78 9.31
N SER A 23 12.55 6.65 9.63
CA SER A 23 13.49 6.44 10.74
C SER A 23 12.81 6.49 12.12
N GLN A 24 11.86 7.40 12.32
CA GLN A 24 11.07 7.52 13.53
C GLN A 24 10.08 6.37 13.66
N ILE A 25 9.45 5.96 12.54
CA ILE A 25 8.59 4.78 12.47
C ILE A 25 9.36 3.53 12.88
N TYR A 26 10.56 3.30 12.34
CA TYR A 26 11.38 2.14 12.71
C TYR A 26 11.73 2.12 14.21
N ARG A 27 12.07 3.28 14.80
CA ARG A 27 12.36 3.36 16.24
C ARG A 27 11.14 2.97 17.08
N ARG A 28 9.96 3.50 16.75
CA ARG A 28 8.70 3.15 17.44
C ARG A 28 8.30 1.70 17.23
N MET A 29 8.46 1.17 16.02
CA MET A 29 8.21 -0.23 15.73
C MET A 29 9.12 -1.15 16.57
N LYS A 30 10.40 -0.78 16.75
CA LYS A 30 11.35 -1.56 17.55
C LYS A 30 11.05 -1.47 19.05
N GLU A 31 10.58 -0.33 19.54
CA GLU A 31 10.10 -0.17 20.93
C GLU A 31 8.92 -1.09 21.25
N VAL A 32 8.02 -1.29 20.27
CA VAL A 32 6.76 -2.01 20.47
C VAL A 32 6.89 -3.52 20.18
N TYR A 33 7.57 -3.88 19.11
CA TYR A 33 7.66 -5.26 18.62
C TYR A 33 9.01 -5.94 18.91
N GLY A 34 10.02 -5.19 19.34
CA GLY A 34 11.34 -5.74 19.69
C GLY A 34 11.95 -6.54 18.54
N GLU A 35 12.30 -7.80 18.82
CA GLU A 35 12.88 -8.74 17.83
C GLU A 35 11.89 -9.16 16.74
N GLN A 36 10.58 -9.10 17.01
CA GLN A 36 9.54 -9.44 16.04
C GLN A 36 9.25 -8.28 15.08
N CYS A 37 9.89 -7.13 15.27
CA CYS A 37 9.76 -5.97 14.40
C CYS A 37 10.15 -6.31 12.96
N LEU A 38 9.33 -5.86 12.01
CA LEU A 38 9.68 -5.90 10.60
C LEU A 38 11.05 -5.25 10.35
N ALA A 39 11.80 -5.82 9.41
CA ALA A 39 13.12 -5.34 9.07
C ALA A 39 13.08 -3.87 8.62
N ARG A 40 14.12 -3.10 8.98
CA ARG A 40 14.23 -1.67 8.65
C ARG A 40 14.04 -1.41 7.15
N CYS A 41 14.65 -2.22 6.30
CA CYS A 41 14.52 -2.13 4.85
C CYS A 41 13.09 -2.37 4.36
N THR A 42 12.31 -3.25 5.00
CA THR A 42 10.89 -3.45 4.68
C THR A 42 10.06 -2.22 5.02
N ILE A 43 10.29 -1.61 6.19
CA ILE A 43 9.58 -0.42 6.64
C ILE A 43 9.87 0.78 5.73
N PHE A 44 11.14 0.98 5.37
CA PHE A 44 11.55 2.09 4.48
C PHE A 44 10.91 1.95 3.09
N ARG A 45 11.02 0.76 2.48
CA ARG A 45 10.36 0.49 1.18
C ARG A 45 8.86 0.71 1.25
N TRP A 46 8.21 0.33 2.34
CA TRP A 46 6.76 0.55 2.51
C TRP A 46 6.38 2.02 2.61
N CYS A 47 7.15 2.84 3.36
CA CYS A 47 6.91 4.28 3.43
C CYS A 47 7.09 4.95 2.05
N GLU A 48 8.18 4.63 1.35
CA GLU A 48 8.43 5.15 -0.01
C GLU A 48 7.36 4.71 -1.01
N SER A 49 6.95 3.44 -0.96
CA SER A 49 5.94 2.90 -1.87
C SER A 49 4.55 3.50 -1.60
N TYR A 50 4.19 3.78 -0.34
CA TYR A 50 2.91 4.39 -0.01
C TYR A 50 2.83 5.84 -0.48
N GLU A 51 3.93 6.61 -0.35
CA GLU A 51 4.03 7.94 -0.95
C GLU A 51 3.87 7.89 -2.47
N ALA A 52 4.54 6.93 -3.13
CA ALA A 52 4.39 6.74 -4.57
C ALA A 52 2.97 6.29 -4.98
N GLU A 53 2.36 5.35 -4.25
CA GLU A 53 1.02 4.81 -4.54
C GLU A 53 -0.08 5.87 -4.33
N ARG A 54 0.09 6.78 -3.36
CA ARG A 54 -0.82 7.90 -3.12
C ARG A 54 -0.65 9.04 -4.15
N LEU A 55 0.56 9.24 -4.67
CA LEU A 55 0.83 10.19 -5.77
C LEU A 55 0.41 9.64 -7.14
N ASN A 56 0.22 8.32 -7.25
CA ASN A 56 -0.17 7.62 -8.47
C ASN A 56 -1.69 7.38 -8.58
N ILE A 57 -2.51 8.22 -7.91
CA ILE A 57 -3.99 8.21 -8.01
C ILE A 57 -4.50 8.74 -9.37
N LYS A 58 -3.63 9.28 -10.22
CA LYS A 58 -3.98 9.35 -11.65
C LYS A 58 -3.85 7.95 -12.19
N ASP A 59 -4.98 7.31 -12.47
CA ASP A 59 -5.13 6.00 -13.13
C ASP A 59 -4.16 5.86 -14.30
N LEU A 60 -2.95 5.42 -14.01
CA LEU A 60 -2.08 4.89 -15.04
C LEU A 60 -2.62 3.49 -15.35
N PRO A 61 -2.91 3.19 -16.62
CA PRO A 61 -3.42 1.89 -16.99
C PRO A 61 -2.45 0.84 -16.46
N ARG A 62 -2.96 -0.07 -15.62
CA ARG A 62 -2.14 -1.15 -15.09
C ARG A 62 -1.59 -1.93 -16.28
N PRO A 63 -0.27 -2.19 -16.36
CA PRO A 63 0.25 -3.10 -17.37
C PRO A 63 -0.36 -4.49 -17.12
N GLY A 64 -1.33 -4.87 -17.95
CA GLY A 64 -2.16 -6.06 -17.78
C GLY A 64 -3.68 -5.81 -17.73
N GLN A 65 -4.13 -4.54 -17.74
CA GLN A 65 -5.51 -4.24 -18.06
C GLN A 65 -5.66 -4.43 -19.57
N ALA A 66 -6.19 -5.59 -19.98
CA ALA A 66 -6.62 -5.78 -21.34
C ALA A 66 -7.49 -4.58 -21.71
N HIS A 67 -7.17 -3.96 -22.84
CA HIS A 67 -8.07 -3.05 -23.50
C HIS A 67 -9.32 -3.87 -23.81
N ASP A 68 -10.28 -3.90 -22.88
CA ASP A 68 -11.58 -4.46 -23.13
C ASP A 68 -12.26 -3.48 -24.09
N VAL A 69 -12.02 -3.78 -25.36
CA VAL A 69 -12.87 -3.45 -26.49
C VAL A 69 -14.29 -3.84 -26.07
N THR A 70 -14.98 -2.94 -25.40
CA THR A 70 -16.44 -2.95 -25.41
C THR A 70 -16.83 -2.47 -26.80
N ASN A 71 -16.81 -3.42 -27.73
CA ASN A 71 -17.44 -3.31 -29.04
C ASN A 71 -18.82 -2.66 -28.84
N SER A 72 -19.05 -1.51 -29.46
CA SER A 72 -20.33 -0.80 -29.49
C SER A 72 -21.40 -1.50 -30.34
N ALA A 73 -21.36 -2.83 -30.42
CA ALA A 73 -22.21 -3.60 -31.32
C ALA A 73 -22.69 -4.89 -30.65
N THR A 74 -23.70 -4.81 -29.78
CA THR A 74 -24.76 -5.83 -29.61
C THR A 74 -25.86 -5.24 -28.72
N ILE A 75 -26.66 -4.33 -29.25
CA ILE A 75 -28.06 -4.16 -28.82
C ILE A 75 -28.86 -4.02 -30.11
N SER A 76 -29.36 -5.13 -30.64
CA SER A 76 -30.51 -5.11 -31.54
C SER A 76 -31.24 -6.45 -31.48
N ALA A 77 -32.56 -6.33 -31.33
CA ALA A 77 -33.60 -7.34 -31.45
C ALA A 77 -33.72 -8.39 -30.32
N VAL A 78 -34.54 -8.07 -29.32
CA VAL A 78 -35.54 -9.01 -28.79
C VAL A 78 -36.80 -8.79 -29.63
N ASP A 79 -37.29 -9.85 -30.27
CA ASP A 79 -38.71 -10.07 -30.57
C ASP A 79 -39.26 -10.95 -29.43
#